data_AF-X0V7F8-F1
#
_entry.id   AF-X0V7F8-F1
#
_cell.length_a   1.000
_cell.length_b   1.000
_cell.length_c   1.000
_cell.angle_alpha   90.00
_cell.angle_beta   90.00
_cell.angle_gamma   90.00
#
_symmetry.space_group_name_H-M   'P 1'
#
loop_
_entity.id
_entity.type
_entity.pdbx_description
1 polymer ?
#
loop_
_entity_poly.entity_id
_entity_poly.type
_entity_poly.pdbx_seq_one_letter_code
_entity_poly.pdbx_strand_id
1 'polypeptide(L)'
;MKPKIYEEWEQVLSYLEKAEKLYEVGKIQEAENEANAAIMLGLQTIAILAKELEIPDLLVIFENACHDWCERTPAFGGKHYTPKENIEWVRSTLKKLSDELPPDTLRPLK
;
A
#
# COMPACT_ATOMS: atom_id res chain seq x y z
N MET A 1 5.80 -4.18 -24.18
CA MET A 1 6.14 -3.36 -23.01
C MET A 1 5.05 -3.57 -21.97
N LYS A 2 5.40 -3.97 -20.74
CA LYS A 2 4.46 -3.83 -19.62
C LYS A 2 4.38 -2.32 -19.31
N PRO A 3 3.20 -1.73 -19.13
CA PRO A 3 3.11 -0.33 -18.71
C PRO A 3 3.80 -0.14 -17.35
N LYS A 4 4.47 1.00 -17.15
CA LYS A 4 5.26 1.31 -15.95
C LYS A 4 4.49 1.09 -14.63
N ILE A 5 3.18 1.34 -14.65
CA ILE A 5 2.29 1.16 -13.52
C ILE A 5 2.21 -0.29 -13.02
N TYR A 6 2.36 -1.27 -13.90
CA TYR A 6 2.37 -2.68 -13.52
C TYR A 6 3.66 -3.07 -12.81
N GLU A 7 4.79 -2.50 -13.23
CA GLU A 7 6.09 -2.74 -12.59
C GLU A 7 6.10 -2.13 -11.18
N GLU A 8 5.55 -0.93 -11.03
CA GLU A 8 5.37 -0.27 -9.73
C GLU A 8 4.45 -1.09 -8.82
N TRP A 9 3.34 -1.63 -9.33
CA TRP A 9 2.45 -2.47 -8.53
C TRP A 9 3.06 -3.84 -8.16
N GLU A 10 3.76 -4.51 -9.08
CA GLU A 10 4.53 -5.72 -8.77
C GLU A 10 5.56 -5.43 -7.66
N GLN A 11 6.17 -4.24 -7.66
CA GLN A 11 7.10 -3.81 -6.62
C GLN A 11 6.40 -3.54 -5.28
N VAL A 12 5.22 -2.92 -5.26
CA VAL A 12 4.39 -2.76 -4.04
C VAL A 12 4.12 -4.11 -3.38
N LEU A 13 3.70 -5.10 -4.17
CA LEU A 13 3.43 -6.45 -3.66
C LEU A 13 4.70 -7.14 -3.14
N SER A 14 5.82 -6.96 -3.84
CA SER A 14 7.11 -7.49 -3.39
C SER A 14 7.55 -6.89 -2.05
N TYR A 15 7.32 -5.59 -1.83
CA TYR A 15 7.60 -4.94 -0.55
C TYR A 15 6.73 -5.51 0.57
N LEU A 16 5.43 -5.68 0.32
CA LEU A 16 4.52 -6.22 1.31
C LEU A 16 4.86 -7.67 1.69
N GLU A 17 5.12 -8.53 0.70
CA GLU A 17 5.52 -9.93 0.95
C GLU A 17 6.82 -10.00 1.76
N LYS A 18 7.78 -9.13 1.45
CA LYS A 18 9.04 -9.05 2.18
C LYS A 18 8.82 -8.58 3.62
N ALA A 19 7.96 -7.58 3.84
CA ALA A 19 7.60 -7.11 5.18
C ALA A 19 7.05 -8.25 6.06
N GLU A 20 6.14 -9.05 5.50
CA GLU A 20 5.51 -10.18 6.19
C GLU A 20 6.56 -11.25 6.56
N LYS A 21 7.43 -11.64 5.61
CA LYS A 21 8.51 -12.59 5.87
C LYS A 21 9.49 -12.10 6.93
N LEU A 22 9.86 -10.82 6.88
CA LEU A 22 10.76 -10.21 7.87
C LEU A 22 10.12 -10.21 9.27
N TYR A 23 8.83 -9.94 9.34
CA TYR A 23 8.08 -9.99 10.59
C TYR A 23 8.06 -11.41 11.17
N GLU A 24 7.79 -12.42 10.35
CA GLU A 24 7.77 -13.84 10.77
C GLU A 24 9.11 -14.31 11.37
N VAL A 25 10.23 -13.82 10.85
CA VAL A 25 11.57 -14.14 11.38
C VAL A 25 12.06 -13.20 12.48
N GLY A 26 11.20 -12.31 12.98
CA GLY A 26 11.49 -11.40 14.10
C GLY A 26 12.32 -10.15 13.75
N LYS A 27 12.54 -9.86 12.46
CA LYS A 27 13.24 -8.65 11.99
C LYS A 27 12.28 -7.47 11.94
N ILE A 28 11.83 -7.04 13.12
CA ILE A 28 10.72 -6.09 13.27
C ILE A 28 10.96 -4.75 12.54
N GLN A 29 12.11 -4.10 12.75
CA GLN A 29 12.38 -2.79 12.13
C GLN A 29 12.45 -2.88 10.60
N GLU A 30 13.03 -3.96 10.07
CA GLU A 30 13.10 -4.17 8.62
C GLU A 30 11.69 -4.41 8.06
N ALA A 31 10.85 -5.18 8.76
CA ALA A 31 9.47 -5.41 8.36
C ALA A 31 8.66 -4.11 8.25
N GLU A 32 8.79 -3.21 9.24
CA GLU A 32 8.14 -1.89 9.19
C GLU A 32 8.63 -1.03 8.03
N ASN A 33 9.94 -1.05 7.76
CA ASN A 33 10.51 -0.29 6.64
C ASN A 33 9.95 -0.77 5.30
N GLU A 34 9.86 -2.09 5.09
CA GLU A 34 9.30 -2.65 3.85
C GLU A 34 7.78 -2.40 3.76
N ALA A 35 7.03 -2.48 4.87
CA ALA A 35 5.61 -2.17 4.89
C ALA A 35 5.33 -0.69 4.57
N ASN A 36 6.16 0.22 5.09
CA ASN A 36 6.09 1.64 4.78
C ASN A 36 6.43 1.92 3.31
N ALA A 37 7.43 1.22 2.76
CA ALA A 37 7.75 1.32 1.33
C ALA A 37 6.58 0.84 0.45
N ALA A 38 5.93 -0.28 0.83
CA ALA A 38 4.77 -0.80 0.12
C ALA A 38 3.61 0.20 0.08
N ILE A 39 3.23 0.78 1.23
CA ILE A 39 2.10 1.72 1.26
C ILE A 39 2.43 3.04 0.57
N MET A 40 3.64 3.58 0.72
CA MET A 40 4.04 4.81 0.04
C MET A 40 3.98 4.67 -1.48
N LEU A 41 4.58 3.60 -2.02
CA LEU A 41 4.57 3.33 -3.45
C LEU A 41 3.15 3.02 -3.93
N GLY A 42 2.37 2.24 -3.17
CA GLY A 42 0.99 1.91 -3.50
C GLY A 42 0.09 3.14 -3.59
N LEU A 43 0.17 4.04 -2.60
CA LEU A 43 -0.56 5.31 -2.64
C LEU A 43 -0.17 6.16 -3.85
N GLN A 44 1.13 6.22 -4.18
CA GLN A 44 1.59 6.94 -5.37
C GLN A 44 1.05 6.34 -6.68
N THR A 45 1.15 5.02 -6.84
CA THR A 45 0.62 4.30 -8.01
C THR A 45 -0.88 4.54 -8.16
N ILE A 46 -1.63 4.49 -7.07
CA ILE A 46 -3.08 4.70 -7.10
C ILE A 46 -3.44 6.16 -7.38
N ALA A 47 -2.71 7.15 -6.85
CA ALA A 47 -2.95 8.55 -7.16
C ALA A 47 -2.82 8.85 -8.66
N ILE A 48 -1.86 8.22 -9.33
CA ILE A 48 -1.69 8.31 -10.78
C ILE A 48 -2.90 7.69 -11.49
N LEU A 49 -3.27 6.46 -11.11
CA LEU A 49 -4.40 5.75 -11.72
C LEU A 49 -5.76 6.43 -11.51
N ALA A 50 -6.03 6.93 -10.31
CA ALA A 50 -7.27 7.65 -10.00
C ALA A 50 -7.43 8.89 -10.87
N LYS A 51 -6.34 9.59 -11.15
CA LYS A 51 -6.32 10.75 -12.05
C LYS A 51 -6.48 10.36 -13.52
N GLU A 52 -5.84 9.28 -13.96
CA GLU A 52 -5.90 8.83 -15.36
C GLU A 52 -7.25 8.21 -15.73
N LEU A 53 -7.88 7.51 -14.78
CA LEU A 53 -9.13 6.78 -15.00
C LEU A 53 -10.37 7.54 -14.53
N GLU A 54 -10.20 8.72 -13.91
CA GLU A 54 -11.26 9.58 -13.39
C GLU A 54 -12.26 8.82 -12.47
N ILE A 55 -11.74 7.92 -11.60
CA ILE A 55 -12.56 7.09 -10.69
C ILE A 55 -12.73 7.83 -9.35
N PRO A 56 -13.89 8.42 -9.04
CA PRO A 56 -14.05 9.26 -7.85
C PRO A 56 -13.95 8.47 -6.54
N ASP A 57 -14.47 7.25 -6.51
CA ASP A 57 -14.44 6.39 -5.31
C ASP A 57 -13.01 6.01 -4.93
N LEU A 58 -12.14 5.80 -5.93
CA LEU A 58 -10.73 5.51 -5.71
C LEU A 58 -9.98 6.69 -5.07
N LEU A 59 -10.35 7.92 -5.43
CA LEU A 59 -9.78 9.13 -4.82
C LEU A 59 -10.16 9.22 -3.33
N VAL A 60 -11.41 8.89 -2.99
CA VAL A 60 -11.87 8.89 -1.59
C VAL A 60 -11.12 7.85 -0.75
N ILE A 61 -10.92 6.63 -1.28
CA ILE A 61 -10.15 5.59 -0.56
C ILE A 61 -8.68 6.03 -0.42
N PHE A 62 -8.10 6.64 -1.45
CA PHE A 62 -6.75 7.18 -1.40
C PHE A 62 -6.59 8.28 -0.33
N GLU A 63 -7.50 9.25 -0.28
CA GLU A 63 -7.46 10.34 0.70
C GLU A 63 -7.57 9.81 2.14
N ASN A 64 -8.50 8.88 2.37
CA ASN A 64 -8.65 8.21 3.66
C ASN A 64 -7.39 7.42 4.05
N ALA A 65 -6.80 6.70 3.09
CA ALA A 65 -5.57 5.94 3.33
C ALA A 65 -4.37 6.85 3.65
N CYS A 66 -4.26 8.01 3.00
CA CYS A 66 -3.25 9.01 3.32
C CYS A 66 -3.43 9.58 4.73
N HIS A 67 -4.67 9.88 5.11
CA HIS A 67 -4.99 10.37 6.44
C HIS A 67 -4.66 9.34 7.52
N ASP A 68 -5.12 8.10 7.35
CA ASP A 68 -4.83 6.97 8.24
C ASP A 68 -3.32 6.73 8.38
N TRP A 69 -2.56 6.82 7.28
CA TRP A 69 -1.12 6.67 7.30
C TRP A 69 -0.45 7.76 8.16
N CYS A 70 -0.91 9.00 8.05
CA CYS A 70 -0.42 10.09 8.88
C CYS A 70 -0.71 9.82 10.36
N GLU A 71 -1.92 9.37 10.71
CA GLU A 71 -2.28 9.02 12.09
C GLU A 71 -1.54 7.80 12.64
N ARG A 72 -1.01 6.95 11.77
CA ARG A 72 -0.23 5.75 12.11
C ARG A 72 1.26 5.99 12.24
N THR A 73 1.74 7.15 11.81
CA THR A 73 3.17 7.42 11.71
C THR A 73 3.64 8.31 12.86
N PRO A 74 4.53 7.77 13.72
CA PRO A 74 5.40 8.47 14.66
C PRO A 74 5.57 9.97 14.47
N ALA A 75 6.18 10.24 13.31
CA ALA A 75 6.68 11.53 12.89
C ALA A 75 5.61 12.61 12.73
N PHE A 76 4.32 12.23 12.61
CA PHE A 76 3.19 13.15 12.48
C PHE A 76 2.35 13.25 13.76
N GLY A 77 2.83 12.73 14.90
CA GLY A 77 2.07 12.72 16.16
C GLY A 77 1.03 11.61 16.24
N GLY A 78 1.17 10.58 15.40
CA GLY A 78 0.27 9.44 15.34
C GLY A 78 0.30 8.52 16.56
N LYS A 79 -0.69 7.62 16.66
CA LYS A 79 -0.75 6.58 17.70
C LYS A 79 0.35 5.54 17.47
N HIS A 80 0.81 4.92 18.56
CA HIS A 80 1.68 3.74 18.46
C HIS A 80 0.86 2.52 18.06
N TYR A 81 1.14 1.98 16.88
CA TYR A 81 0.64 0.69 16.42
C TYR A 81 1.76 -0.33 16.47
N THR A 82 1.40 -1.58 16.74
CA THR A 82 2.36 -2.68 16.61
C THR A 82 2.73 -2.88 15.13
N PRO A 83 3.94 -3.40 14.85
CA PRO A 83 4.35 -3.74 13.48
C PRO A 83 3.34 -4.61 12.75
N LYS A 84 2.71 -5.54 13.48
CA LYS A 84 1.66 -6.43 12.95
C LYS A 84 0.42 -5.65 12.51
N GLU A 85 -0.09 -4.77 13.37
CA GLU A 85 -1.26 -3.94 13.05
C GLU A 85 -0.99 -3.02 11.85
N ASN A 86 0.25 -2.56 11.69
CA ASN A 86 0.65 -1.78 10.52
C ASN A 86 0.69 -2.62 9.25
N ILE A 87 1.33 -3.80 9.27
CA ILE A 87 1.38 -4.70 8.11
C ILE A 87 -0.05 -5.13 7.69
N GLU A 88 -0.90 -5.49 8.66
CA GLU A 88 -2.30 -5.87 8.40
C GLU A 88 -3.11 -4.72 7.80
N TRP A 89 -2.92 -3.49 8.31
CA TRP A 89 -3.54 -2.30 7.74
C TRP A 89 -3.05 -2.01 6.31
N VAL A 90 -1.73 -2.06 6.06
CA VAL A 90 -1.16 -1.87 4.70
C VAL A 90 -1.76 -2.87 3.73
N ARG A 91 -1.78 -4.16 4.07
CA ARG A 91 -2.37 -5.22 3.25
C ARG A 91 -3.85 -4.94 2.95
N SER A 92 -4.64 -4.62 3.97
CA SER A 92 -6.07 -4.33 3.83
C SER A 92 -6.33 -3.11 2.94
N THR A 93 -5.57 -2.04 3.13
CA THR A 93 -5.68 -0.80 2.36
C THR A 93 -5.31 -1.01 0.89
N LEU A 94 -4.18 -1.67 0.61
CA LEU A 94 -3.78 -2.00 -0.75
C LEU A 94 -4.79 -2.89 -1.46
N LYS A 95 -5.39 -3.84 -0.74
CA LYS A 95 -6.46 -4.68 -1.28
C LYS A 95 -7.68 -3.84 -1.67
N LYS A 96 -8.19 -2.98 -0.79
CA LYS A 96 -9.33 -2.09 -1.08
C LYS A 96 -9.06 -1.20 -2.30
N LEU A 97 -7.88 -0.60 -2.37
CA LEU A 97 -7.49 0.23 -3.51
C LEU A 97 -7.44 -0.59 -4.82
N SER A 98 -7.01 -1.85 -4.76
CA SER A 98 -7.00 -2.74 -5.93
C SER A 98 -8.39 -3.23 -6.33
N ASP A 99 -9.30 -3.42 -5.38
CA ASP A 99 -10.67 -3.92 -5.64
C ASP A 99 -11.52 -2.89 -6.40
N GLU A 100 -11.26 -1.58 -6.22
CA GLU A 100 -11.98 -0.50 -6.92
C GLU A 100 -11.46 -0.23 -8.34
N LEU A 101 -10.31 -0.80 -8.70
CA LEU A 101 -9.76 -0.60 -10.03
C LEU A 101 -10.45 -1.51 -11.04
N PRO A 102 -10.62 -1.05 -12.30
CA PRO A 102 -11.14 -1.90 -13.36
C PRO A 102 -10.29 -3.17 -13.48
N PRO A 103 -10.91 -4.32 -13.82
CA PRO A 103 -10.19 -5.54 -14.09
C PRO A 103 -9.02 -5.31 -15.05
N ASP A 104 -7.92 -6.01 -14.82
CA ASP A 104 -6.66 -5.91 -15.57
C ASP A 104 -5.86 -4.61 -15.44
N THR A 105 -6.34 -3.57 -14.75
CA THR A 105 -5.58 -2.32 -14.52
C THR A 105 -4.26 -2.57 -13.79
N LEU A 106 -4.34 -3.43 -12.77
CA LEU A 106 -3.23 -3.98 -12.03
C LEU A 106 -3.37 -5.49 -12.19
N ARG A 107 -2.48 -6.13 -12.94
CA ARG A 107 -2.58 -7.59 -13.16
C ARG A 107 -2.75 -8.31 -11.82
N PRO A 108 -3.63 -9.31 -11.75
CA PRO A 108 -4.14 -9.82 -10.48
C PRO A 108 -3.06 -10.52 -9.65
N LEU A 109 -3.19 -10.37 -8.32
CA LEU A 109 -2.75 -11.37 -7.35
C LEU A 109 -3.40 -12.70 -7.74
N LYS A 110 -2.61 -13.65 -8.26
CA LYS A 110 -3.01 -15.05 -8.42
C LYS A 110 -2.84 -15.80 -7.11
#